data_AF-A0A961VGA0-F1
#
_entry.id   AF-A0A961VGA0-F1
#
_cell.length_a   1.000
_cell.length_b   1.000
_cell.length_c   1.000
_cell.angle_alpha   90.00
_cell.angle_beta   90.00
_cell.angle_gamma   90.00
#
_symmetry.space_group_name_H-M   'P 1'
#
loop_
_entity.id
_entity.type
_entity.pdbx_description
1 polymer ?
#
loop_
_entity_poly.entity_id
_entity_poly.type
_entity_poly.pdbx_seq_one_letter_code
_entity_poly.pdbx_strand_id
1 'polypeptide(L)'
;LSQRERLEDICRFMEYVLEKKKIEIAIPTNRLTVIVTIDGVPRPLSSLGTGVEQSLMIGLASFSFSKKFVLIDELELHFHPRAQKRIISYLNEVDDTHFIVATHSAACLDAVESDILKISEHEGESVASNVQTNGERYRAVRDLGHSPSELIQTRYAIWVEGPSDRIYLNHWIKMIDSGLKEGIDYSILFYGGRILSHHGFDDVENDLVKAVSFSRDFAVLIDSDRDAPKGRLGKTKRRVEEEIVNAGGFCWITQGREIENYIPESLLTQLSCRFAGTSKKWTRYQRILESKKTDKVEYARVACEGEWTEWTLDLKTQVNKLVRFIRAAR
;
A
#
# COMPACT_ATOMS: atom_id res chain seq x y z
N LEU A 1 -5.01 30.01 11.75
CA LEU A 1 -3.84 29.77 10.87
C LEU A 1 -3.42 31.08 10.25
N SER A 2 -2.19 31.51 10.52
CA SER A 2 -1.59 32.66 9.86
C SER A 2 -1.41 32.35 8.36
N GLN A 3 -1.36 33.38 7.50
CA GLN A 3 -1.11 33.18 6.06
C GLN A 3 0.20 32.44 5.77
N ARG A 4 1.17 32.53 6.68
CA ARG A 4 2.47 31.87 6.58
C ARG A 4 2.37 30.37 6.81
N GLU A 5 1.61 29.94 7.82
CA GLU A 5 1.41 28.51 8.11
C GLU A 5 0.73 27.80 6.92
N ARG A 6 -0.27 28.43 6.30
CA ARG A 6 -0.94 27.87 5.11
C ARG A 6 0.00 27.74 3.91
N LEU A 7 0.91 28.69 3.74
CA LEU A 7 1.90 28.63 2.66
C LEU A 7 2.90 27.49 2.90
N GLU A 8 3.27 27.24 4.17
CA GLU A 8 4.12 26.12 4.57
C GLU A 8 3.42 24.78 4.32
N ASP A 9 2.12 24.65 4.57
CA ASP A 9 1.32 23.46 4.23
C ASP A 9 1.33 23.17 2.73
N ILE A 10 1.15 24.20 1.91
CA ILE A 10 1.19 24.10 0.44
C ILE A 10 2.58 23.64 -0.02
N CYS A 11 3.66 24.21 0.54
CA CYS A 11 5.02 23.81 0.20
C CYS A 11 5.28 22.34 0.57
N ARG A 12 4.87 21.90 1.76
CA ARG A 12 4.99 20.50 2.20
C ARG A 12 4.22 19.53 1.30
N PHE A 13 3.01 19.92 0.89
CA PHE A 13 2.23 19.16 -0.08
C PHE A 13 2.96 19.03 -1.42
N MET A 14 3.46 20.13 -1.98
CA MET A 14 4.19 20.11 -3.25
C MET A 14 5.49 19.29 -3.16
N GLU A 15 6.23 19.40 -2.05
CA GLU A 15 7.44 18.60 -1.80
C GLU A 15 7.14 17.11 -1.80
N TYR A 16 6.04 16.73 -1.13
CA TYR A 16 5.55 15.37 -1.14
C TYR A 16 5.15 14.94 -2.56
N VAL A 17 4.23 15.64 -3.22
CA VAL A 17 3.70 15.21 -4.54
C VAL A 17 4.79 15.14 -5.61
N LEU A 18 5.70 16.12 -5.66
CA LEU A 18 6.73 16.23 -6.70
C LEU A 18 8.03 15.47 -6.36
N GLU A 19 8.12 14.87 -5.18
CA GLU A 19 9.31 14.17 -4.66
C GLU A 19 10.56 15.08 -4.69
N LYS A 20 10.38 16.32 -4.24
CA LYS A 20 11.44 17.35 -4.16
C LYS A 20 11.76 17.67 -2.71
N LYS A 21 13.03 18.03 -2.45
CA LYS A 21 13.52 18.19 -1.07
C LYS A 21 13.19 19.54 -0.47
N LYS A 22 13.12 20.58 -1.32
CA LYS A 22 12.88 21.94 -0.86
C LYS A 22 12.09 22.71 -1.92
N ILE A 23 10.86 23.09 -1.58
CA ILE A 23 10.03 23.97 -2.38
C ILE A 23 9.69 25.21 -1.56
N GLU A 24 9.99 26.38 -2.12
CA GLU A 24 9.60 27.66 -1.53
C GLU A 24 8.78 28.46 -2.54
N ILE A 25 7.73 29.12 -2.06
CA ILE A 25 6.87 29.97 -2.88
C ILE A 25 7.05 31.42 -2.42
N ALA A 26 7.35 32.30 -3.37
CA ALA A 26 7.46 33.73 -3.15
C ALA A 26 6.56 34.50 -4.10
N ILE A 27 5.83 35.48 -3.56
CA ILE A 27 5.01 36.42 -4.34
C ILE A 27 5.74 37.78 -4.27
N PRO A 28 6.41 38.23 -5.34
CA PRO A 28 7.07 39.52 -5.37
C PRO A 28 6.08 40.67 -5.16
N THR A 29 6.57 41.83 -4.73
CA THR A 29 5.74 43.00 -4.38
C THR A 29 4.87 43.50 -5.54
N ASN A 30 5.32 43.28 -6.78
CA ASN A 30 4.55 43.63 -7.98
C ASN A 30 3.31 42.72 -8.20
N ARG A 31 3.23 41.57 -7.52
CA ARG A 31 2.16 40.55 -7.63
C ARG A 31 1.86 40.07 -9.06
N LEU A 32 2.80 40.27 -9.99
CA LEU A 32 2.62 39.90 -11.40
C LEU A 32 3.02 38.45 -11.69
N THR A 33 3.82 37.84 -10.80
CA THR A 33 4.36 36.50 -11.01
C THR A 33 4.43 35.75 -9.69
N VAL A 34 4.17 34.46 -9.70
CA VAL A 34 4.53 33.57 -8.59
C VAL A 34 5.92 33.00 -8.87
N ILE A 35 6.86 33.12 -7.94
CA ILE A 35 8.16 32.48 -8.02
C ILE A 35 8.13 31.22 -7.17
N VAL A 36 8.50 30.09 -7.77
CA VAL A 36 8.69 28.83 -7.07
C VAL A 36 10.16 28.46 -7.15
N THR A 37 10.76 28.24 -5.99
CA THR A 37 12.14 27.77 -5.84
C THR A 37 12.11 26.28 -5.61
N ILE A 38 12.63 25.49 -6.57
CA ILE A 38 12.74 24.03 -6.43
C ILE A 38 14.23 23.69 -6.32
N ASP A 39 14.60 22.97 -5.25
CA ASP A 39 15.98 22.56 -4.98
C ASP A 39 16.99 23.74 -5.05
N GLY A 40 16.56 24.92 -4.59
CA GLY A 40 17.36 26.15 -4.54
C GLY A 40 17.38 26.99 -5.82
N VAL A 41 16.69 26.57 -6.88
CA VAL A 41 16.63 27.31 -8.16
C VAL A 41 15.30 28.06 -8.28
N PRO A 42 15.28 29.41 -8.16
CA PRO A 42 14.06 30.19 -8.29
C PRO A 42 13.65 30.30 -9.76
N ARG A 43 12.38 30.01 -10.05
CA ARG A 43 11.81 30.13 -11.40
C ARG A 43 10.39 30.74 -11.33
N PRO A 44 10.00 31.57 -12.30
CA PRO A 44 8.59 31.94 -12.46
C PRO A 44 7.74 30.69 -12.68
N LEU A 45 6.54 30.64 -12.10
CA LEU A 45 5.61 29.53 -12.26
C LEU A 45 5.31 29.22 -13.74
N SER A 46 5.20 30.26 -14.57
CA SER A 46 4.98 30.15 -16.03
C SER A 46 6.11 29.46 -16.79
N SER A 47 7.28 29.28 -16.15
CA SER A 47 8.43 28.57 -16.73
C SER A 47 8.61 27.15 -16.19
N LEU A 48 7.69 26.70 -15.33
CA LEU A 48 7.66 25.34 -14.77
C LEU A 48 6.66 24.47 -15.55
N GLY A 49 6.80 23.15 -15.41
CA GLY A 49 5.88 22.22 -16.04
C GLY A 49 4.46 22.33 -15.46
N THR A 50 3.45 22.02 -16.26
CA THR A 50 2.03 22.10 -15.89
C THR A 50 1.68 21.27 -14.65
N GLY A 51 2.38 20.17 -14.38
CA GLY A 51 2.21 19.41 -13.12
C GLY A 51 2.60 20.18 -11.86
N VAL A 52 3.57 21.11 -11.94
CA VAL A 52 3.94 21.97 -10.80
C VAL A 52 2.86 23.02 -10.56
N GLU A 53 2.33 23.61 -11.64
CA GLU A 53 1.21 24.54 -11.58
C GLU A 53 -0.05 23.87 -10.99
N GLN A 54 -0.40 22.69 -11.48
CA GLN A 54 -1.53 21.91 -10.97
C GLN A 54 -1.34 21.53 -9.50
N SER A 55 -0.11 21.14 -9.09
CA SER A 55 0.18 20.83 -7.68
C SER A 55 0.01 22.06 -6.79
N LEU A 56 0.44 23.24 -7.25
CA LEU A 56 0.21 24.48 -6.53
C LEU A 56 -1.29 24.80 -6.43
N MET A 57 -2.07 24.63 -7.51
CA MET A 57 -3.51 24.87 -7.50
C MET A 57 -4.25 23.94 -6.54
N ILE A 58 -3.95 22.64 -6.56
CA ILE A 58 -4.55 21.67 -5.62
C ILE A 58 -4.16 22.01 -4.19
N GLY A 59 -2.89 22.33 -3.93
CA GLY A 59 -2.44 22.75 -2.60
C GLY A 59 -3.16 24.00 -2.12
N LEU A 60 -3.28 25.03 -2.97
CA LEU A 60 -4.02 26.25 -2.64
C LEU A 60 -5.49 25.94 -2.33
N ALA A 61 -6.18 25.15 -3.15
CA ALA A 61 -7.57 24.78 -2.92
C ALA A 61 -7.76 24.00 -1.61
N SER A 62 -6.81 23.11 -1.29
CA SER A 62 -6.86 22.22 -0.13
C SER A 62 -6.53 22.92 1.19
N PHE A 63 -5.58 23.86 1.19
CA PHE A 63 -5.03 24.44 2.45
C PHE A 63 -5.37 25.92 2.67
N SER A 64 -5.88 26.63 1.66
CA SER A 64 -6.22 28.06 1.82
C SER A 64 -7.50 28.28 2.65
N PHE A 65 -8.34 27.26 2.77
CA PHE A 65 -9.65 27.34 3.43
C PHE A 65 -9.80 26.21 4.45
N SER A 66 -10.34 26.50 5.63
CA SER A 66 -10.62 25.51 6.67
C SER A 66 -12.11 25.16 6.74
N LYS A 67 -12.46 23.91 7.08
CA LYS A 67 -13.83 23.43 7.36
C LYS A 67 -14.78 23.48 6.15
N LYS A 68 -14.43 22.83 5.04
CA LYS A 68 -15.24 22.85 3.81
C LYS A 68 -15.19 21.53 3.03
N PHE A 69 -16.10 21.44 2.06
CA PHE A 69 -16.02 20.52 0.93
C PHE A 69 -15.14 21.15 -0.15
N VAL A 70 -14.14 20.39 -0.62
CA VAL A 70 -13.31 20.74 -1.78
C VAL A 70 -13.68 19.78 -2.91
N LEU A 71 -14.17 20.34 -4.01
CA LEU A 71 -14.48 19.59 -5.23
C LEU A 71 -13.27 19.68 -6.16
N ILE A 72 -12.74 18.54 -6.58
CA ILE A 72 -11.64 18.48 -7.55
C ILE A 72 -12.13 17.67 -8.73
N ASP A 73 -12.06 18.29 -9.91
CA ASP A 73 -12.33 17.63 -11.18
C ASP A 73 -11.01 17.30 -11.88
N GLU A 74 -10.96 16.13 -12.53
CA GLU A 74 -9.81 15.57 -13.25
C GLU A 74 -8.45 15.74 -12.52
N LEU A 75 -8.36 15.22 -11.28
CA LEU A 75 -7.16 15.30 -10.44
C LEU A 75 -5.90 14.69 -11.09
N GLU A 76 -6.09 13.78 -12.04
CA GLU A 76 -5.04 13.09 -12.78
C GLU A 76 -4.33 13.93 -13.86
N LEU A 77 -4.90 15.07 -14.27
CA LEU A 77 -4.33 15.88 -15.35
C LEU A 77 -2.91 16.32 -15.03
N HIS A 78 -2.02 16.15 -16.02
CA HIS A 78 -0.62 16.55 -15.96
C HIS A 78 0.25 15.84 -14.90
N PHE A 79 -0.28 14.81 -14.24
CA PHE A 79 0.46 14.01 -13.26
C PHE A 79 0.75 12.61 -13.79
N HIS A 80 1.96 12.12 -13.49
CA HIS A 80 2.26 10.70 -13.60
C HIS A 80 1.45 9.92 -12.54
N PRO A 81 0.99 8.67 -12.81
CA PRO A 81 0.19 7.89 -11.87
C PRO A 81 0.70 7.87 -10.42
N ARG A 82 2.01 7.74 -10.22
CA ARG A 82 2.66 7.84 -8.90
C ARG A 82 2.35 9.15 -8.16
N ALA A 83 2.38 10.29 -8.84
CA ALA A 83 2.04 11.59 -8.24
C ALA A 83 0.55 11.65 -7.89
N GLN A 84 -0.33 11.08 -8.72
CA GLN A 84 -1.77 11.01 -8.45
C GLN A 84 -2.07 10.25 -7.15
N LYS A 85 -1.44 9.08 -6.97
CA LYS A 85 -1.55 8.31 -5.72
C LYS A 85 -1.07 9.07 -4.49
N ARG A 86 0.04 9.81 -4.65
CA ARG A 86 0.59 10.66 -3.58
C ARG A 86 -0.37 11.80 -3.24
N ILE A 87 -0.98 12.44 -4.23
CA ILE A 87 -1.99 13.47 -3.99
C ILE A 87 -3.14 12.87 -3.16
N ILE A 88 -3.76 11.77 -3.60
CA ILE A 88 -4.86 11.12 -2.86
C ILE A 88 -4.44 10.74 -1.44
N SER A 89 -3.28 10.10 -1.27
CA SER A 89 -2.76 9.75 0.06
C SER A 89 -2.53 10.96 0.96
N TYR A 90 -2.08 12.09 0.42
CA TYR A 90 -1.90 13.30 1.20
C TYR A 90 -3.25 13.90 1.58
N LEU A 91 -4.20 13.98 0.64
CA LEU A 91 -5.53 14.53 0.88
C LEU A 91 -6.30 13.72 1.93
N ASN A 92 -6.12 12.39 1.98
CA ASN A 92 -6.72 11.53 3.01
C ASN A 92 -6.19 11.83 4.43
N GLU A 93 -5.00 12.43 4.56
CA GLU A 93 -4.38 12.80 5.85
C GLU A 93 -4.76 14.23 6.29
N VAL A 94 -5.49 14.98 5.46
CA VAL A 94 -5.89 16.35 5.78
C VAL A 94 -7.15 16.34 6.64
N ASP A 95 -7.00 16.72 7.90
CA ASP A 95 -8.10 16.86 8.84
C ASP A 95 -9.01 18.07 8.50
N ASP A 96 -10.25 18.05 9.00
CA ASP A 96 -11.23 19.14 8.89
C ASP A 96 -11.64 19.55 7.46
N THR A 97 -11.34 18.74 6.44
CA THR A 97 -11.71 19.00 5.03
C THR A 97 -12.24 17.73 4.36
N HIS A 98 -13.37 17.84 3.66
CA HIS A 98 -13.92 16.74 2.87
C HIS A 98 -13.60 16.94 1.39
N PHE A 99 -12.92 15.98 0.78
CA PHE A 99 -12.61 16.01 -0.64
C PHE A 99 -13.61 15.16 -1.43
N ILE A 100 -14.17 15.75 -2.49
CA ILE A 100 -14.92 15.01 -3.50
C ILE A 100 -14.12 15.14 -4.79
N VAL A 101 -13.60 14.00 -5.26
CA VAL A 101 -12.73 13.94 -6.43
C VAL A 101 -13.46 13.19 -7.54
N ALA A 102 -13.66 13.86 -8.68
CA ALA A 102 -14.04 13.21 -9.92
C ALA A 102 -12.77 12.82 -10.68
N THR A 103 -12.70 11.57 -11.14
CA THR A 103 -11.51 11.03 -11.80
C THR A 103 -11.87 9.84 -12.69
N HIS A 104 -11.18 9.76 -13.83
CA HIS A 104 -11.14 8.58 -14.68
C HIS A 104 -9.87 7.74 -14.46
N SER A 105 -9.00 8.16 -13.56
CA SER A 105 -7.73 7.47 -13.32
C SER A 105 -7.86 6.25 -12.41
N ALA A 106 -7.46 5.10 -12.95
CA ALA A 106 -7.25 3.88 -12.17
C ALA A 106 -6.25 4.06 -11.01
N ALA A 107 -5.26 4.95 -11.17
CA ALA A 107 -4.27 5.21 -10.13
C ALA A 107 -4.90 5.89 -8.91
N CYS A 108 -5.80 6.85 -9.14
CA CYS A 108 -6.54 7.53 -8.08
C CYS A 108 -7.46 6.55 -7.34
N LEU A 109 -8.17 5.70 -8.08
CA LEU A 109 -9.06 4.66 -7.53
C LEU A 109 -8.32 3.61 -6.68
N ASP A 110 -7.07 3.30 -7.03
CA ASP A 110 -6.24 2.36 -6.26
C ASP A 110 -5.71 2.98 -4.95
N ALA A 111 -5.44 4.29 -4.95
CA ALA A 111 -4.87 4.98 -3.78
C ALA A 111 -5.90 5.43 -2.74
N VAL A 112 -7.20 5.40 -3.06
CA VAL A 112 -8.24 5.90 -2.16
C VAL A 112 -8.65 4.83 -1.13
N GLU A 113 -8.59 5.21 0.15
CA GLU A 113 -9.04 4.37 1.26
C GLU A 113 -10.51 4.64 1.65
N SER A 114 -11.10 5.70 1.10
CA SER A 114 -12.46 6.19 1.37
C SER A 114 -13.52 5.59 0.43
N ASP A 115 -14.76 6.08 0.57
CA ASP A 115 -15.90 5.68 -0.24
C ASP A 115 -15.69 6.02 -1.73
N ILE A 116 -16.01 5.05 -2.59
CA ILE A 116 -15.93 5.20 -4.05
C ILE A 116 -17.35 5.13 -4.61
N LEU A 117 -17.76 6.21 -5.30
CA LEU A 117 -19.00 6.28 -6.06
C LEU A 117 -18.68 6.12 -7.54
N LYS A 118 -19.17 5.03 -8.14
CA LYS A 118 -19.13 4.84 -9.59
C LYS A 118 -20.35 5.51 -10.21
N ILE A 119 -20.11 6.41 -11.14
CA ILE A 119 -21.13 7.00 -12.00
C ILE A 119 -21.11 6.28 -13.35
N SER A 120 -22.25 5.75 -13.78
CA SER A 120 -22.43 5.11 -15.09
C SER A 120 -23.67 5.62 -15.78
N GLU A 121 -23.63 5.71 -17.10
CA GLU A 121 -24.81 5.99 -17.91
C GLU A 121 -25.60 4.70 -18.16
N HIS A 122 -26.91 4.76 -17.95
CA HIS A 122 -27.85 3.68 -18.26
C HIS A 122 -29.11 4.30 -18.87
N GLU A 123 -29.37 3.99 -20.15
CA GLU A 123 -30.55 4.47 -20.89
C GLU A 123 -30.70 6.01 -20.91
N GLY A 124 -29.57 6.73 -20.96
CA GLY A 124 -29.53 8.19 -20.97
C GLY A 124 -29.57 8.83 -19.58
N GLU A 125 -29.61 8.04 -18.49
CA GLU A 125 -29.60 8.52 -17.12
C GLU A 125 -28.27 8.21 -16.41
N SER A 126 -27.79 9.16 -15.60
CA SER A 126 -26.62 8.96 -14.75
C SER A 126 -27.01 8.21 -13.47
N VAL A 127 -26.55 6.97 -13.34
CA VAL A 127 -26.77 6.12 -12.17
C VAL A 127 -25.52 6.09 -11.31
N ALA A 128 -25.66 6.44 -10.03
CA ALA A 128 -24.60 6.34 -9.04
C ALA A 128 -24.70 5.02 -8.27
N SER A 129 -23.57 4.34 -8.11
CA SER A 129 -23.47 3.09 -7.35
C SER A 129 -22.24 3.10 -6.44
N ASN A 130 -22.39 2.60 -5.21
CA ASN A 130 -21.27 2.45 -4.30
C ASN A 130 -20.40 1.25 -4.69
N VAL A 131 -19.09 1.43 -4.63
CA VAL A 131 -18.11 0.38 -4.85
C VAL A 131 -17.57 -0.07 -3.49
N GLN A 132 -18.06 -1.20 -2.99
CA GLN A 132 -17.75 -1.69 -1.63
C GLN A 132 -16.74 -2.83 -1.63
N THR A 133 -16.68 -3.61 -2.71
CA THR A 133 -15.82 -4.79 -2.81
C THR A 133 -14.65 -4.58 -3.76
N ASN A 134 -13.55 -5.31 -3.54
CA ASN A 134 -12.42 -5.33 -4.49
C ASN A 134 -12.88 -5.74 -5.90
N GLY A 135 -13.80 -6.69 -6.03
CA GLY A 135 -14.36 -7.11 -7.31
C GLY A 135 -15.13 -6.00 -8.04
N GLU A 136 -15.82 -5.11 -7.32
CA GLU A 136 -16.46 -3.93 -7.88
C GLU A 136 -15.44 -2.86 -8.26
N ARG A 137 -14.37 -2.66 -7.47
CA ARG A 137 -13.25 -1.78 -7.83
C ARG A 137 -12.60 -2.21 -9.14
N TYR A 138 -12.31 -3.51 -9.29
CA TYR A 138 -11.77 -4.06 -10.54
C TYR A 138 -12.70 -3.84 -11.73
N ARG A 139 -14.02 -4.00 -11.54
CA ARG A 139 -15.00 -3.73 -12.61
C ARG A 139 -15.07 -2.25 -12.96
N ALA A 140 -15.09 -1.36 -11.97
CA ALA A 140 -15.10 0.09 -12.20
C ALA A 140 -13.88 0.54 -13.01
N VAL A 141 -12.70 0.01 -12.68
CA VAL A 141 -11.46 0.29 -13.41
C VAL A 141 -11.50 -0.22 -14.84
N ARG A 142 -12.01 -1.45 -15.04
CA ARG A 142 -12.20 -2.01 -16.38
C ARG A 142 -13.18 -1.20 -17.22
N ASP A 143 -14.25 -0.71 -16.60
CA ASP A 143 -15.28 0.08 -17.28
C ASP A 143 -14.74 1.47 -17.68
N LEU A 144 -13.70 1.97 -17.00
CA LEU A 144 -12.92 3.13 -17.40
C LEU A 144 -11.92 2.84 -18.55
N GLY A 145 -11.88 1.61 -19.05
CA GLY A 145 -11.00 1.19 -20.16
C GLY A 145 -9.60 0.73 -19.72
N HIS A 146 -9.34 0.65 -18.42
CA HIS A 146 -8.04 0.23 -17.87
C HIS A 146 -7.96 -1.28 -17.64
N SER A 147 -6.79 -1.88 -17.83
CA SER A 147 -6.58 -3.27 -17.42
C SER A 147 -6.49 -3.37 -15.89
N PRO A 148 -7.09 -4.37 -15.22
CA PRO A 148 -6.87 -4.62 -13.80
C PRO A 148 -5.39 -4.83 -13.43
N SER A 149 -4.55 -5.27 -14.37
CA SER A 149 -3.10 -5.32 -14.18
C SER A 149 -2.47 -3.93 -14.04
N GLU A 150 -3.09 -2.89 -14.61
CA GLU A 150 -2.73 -1.48 -14.42
C GLU A 150 -3.20 -0.93 -13.06
N LEU A 151 -3.82 -1.72 -12.17
CA LEU A 151 -3.99 -1.33 -10.77
C LEU A 151 -2.76 -1.68 -9.94
N ILE A 152 -2.02 -2.71 -10.35
CA ILE A 152 -0.71 -3.07 -9.81
C ILE A 152 0.32 -2.09 -10.39
N GLN A 153 0.19 -0.81 -10.07
CA GLN A 153 1.10 0.24 -10.57
C GLN A 153 2.30 0.48 -9.66
N THR A 154 2.33 -0.17 -8.49
CA THR A 154 3.51 -0.09 -7.65
C THR A 154 4.62 -0.91 -8.30
N ARG A 155 5.84 -0.38 -8.25
CA ARG A 155 6.98 -1.06 -8.89
C ARG A 155 7.32 -2.38 -8.21
N TYR A 156 6.88 -2.56 -6.96
CA TYR A 156 7.16 -3.76 -6.16
C TYR A 156 5.88 -4.46 -5.68
N ALA A 157 5.65 -5.70 -6.10
CA ALA A 157 4.53 -6.51 -5.65
C ALA A 157 4.95 -7.49 -4.54
N ILE A 158 4.17 -7.62 -3.47
CA ILE A 158 4.43 -8.58 -2.39
C ILE A 158 3.26 -9.56 -2.34
N TRP A 159 3.53 -10.81 -2.67
CA TRP A 159 2.53 -11.87 -2.73
C TRP A 159 2.46 -12.61 -1.40
N VAL A 160 1.27 -12.71 -0.82
CA VAL A 160 1.03 -13.32 0.50
C VAL A 160 -0.18 -14.24 0.46
N GLU A 161 -0.30 -15.13 1.46
CA GLU A 161 -1.40 -16.08 1.51
C GLU A 161 -2.72 -15.36 1.83
N GLY A 162 -2.74 -14.49 2.84
CA GLY A 162 -4.00 -13.93 3.32
C GLY A 162 -3.99 -12.46 3.76
N PRO A 163 -5.19 -11.93 4.06
CA PRO A 163 -5.36 -10.56 4.56
C PRO A 163 -4.72 -10.31 5.93
N SER A 164 -4.54 -11.35 6.76
CA SER A 164 -3.78 -11.25 8.02
C SER A 164 -2.32 -10.87 7.77
N ASP A 165 -1.72 -11.46 6.74
CA ASP A 165 -0.29 -11.35 6.45
C ASP A 165 0.03 -9.93 5.98
N ARG A 166 -0.88 -9.35 5.19
CA ARG A 166 -0.84 -7.94 4.79
C ARG A 166 -0.73 -7.01 5.99
N ILE A 167 -1.49 -7.26 7.06
CA ILE A 167 -1.48 -6.43 8.26
C ILE A 167 -0.11 -6.49 8.95
N TYR A 168 0.44 -7.70 9.13
CA TYR A 168 1.76 -7.88 9.73
C TYR A 168 2.86 -7.23 8.91
N LEU A 169 2.88 -7.43 7.59
CA LEU A 169 3.90 -6.85 6.71
C LEU A 169 3.86 -5.33 6.71
N ASN A 170 2.67 -4.73 6.59
CA ASN A 170 2.53 -3.27 6.65
C ASN A 170 3.05 -2.73 7.99
N HIS A 171 2.72 -3.39 9.10
CA HIS A 171 3.22 -3.02 10.42
C HIS A 171 4.76 -3.11 10.51
N TRP A 172 5.36 -4.21 10.06
CA TRP A 172 6.80 -4.42 10.11
C TRP A 172 7.59 -3.50 9.18
N ILE A 173 7.10 -3.27 7.96
CA ILE A 173 7.69 -2.33 7.00
C ILE A 173 7.67 -0.93 7.62
N LYS A 174 6.54 -0.51 8.19
CA LYS A 174 6.40 0.80 8.86
C LYS A 174 7.35 0.96 10.05
N MET A 175 7.62 -0.11 10.81
CA MET A 175 8.59 -0.09 11.91
C MET A 175 10.04 0.12 11.46
N ILE A 176 10.42 -0.35 10.27
CA ILE A 176 11.77 -0.14 9.72
C ILE A 176 11.85 1.19 8.94
N ASP A 177 10.82 1.50 8.17
CA ASP A 177 10.77 2.66 7.28
C ASP A 177 9.33 3.17 7.16
N SER A 178 8.99 4.15 8.00
CA SER A 178 7.67 4.78 8.00
C SER A 178 7.38 5.60 6.74
N GLY A 179 8.37 5.82 5.87
CA GLY A 179 8.21 6.53 4.61
C GLY A 179 7.69 5.66 3.46
N LEU A 180 7.69 4.33 3.60
CA LEU A 180 7.16 3.41 2.59
C LEU A 180 5.67 3.16 2.82
N LYS A 181 4.85 3.44 1.81
CA LYS A 181 3.39 3.24 1.88
C LYS A 181 2.92 2.19 0.88
N GLU A 182 2.07 1.27 1.34
CA GLU A 182 1.34 0.36 0.46
C GLU A 182 0.46 1.18 -0.50
N GLY A 183 0.31 0.71 -1.75
CA GLY A 183 -0.40 1.41 -2.82
C GLY A 183 0.46 2.45 -3.54
N ILE A 184 1.53 2.97 -2.92
CA ILE A 184 2.46 3.95 -3.52
C ILE A 184 3.80 3.32 -3.87
N ASP A 185 4.47 2.72 -2.89
CA ASP A 185 5.82 2.17 -3.05
C ASP A 185 5.80 0.66 -3.29
N TYR A 186 4.82 -0.05 -2.74
CA TYR A 186 4.60 -1.48 -2.95
C TYR A 186 3.11 -1.83 -2.87
N SER A 187 2.68 -2.96 -3.42
CA SER A 187 1.32 -3.48 -3.29
C SER A 187 1.35 -4.90 -2.75
N ILE A 188 0.49 -5.20 -1.77
CA ILE A 188 0.34 -6.56 -1.25
C ILE A 188 -0.80 -7.26 -1.99
N LEU A 189 -0.51 -8.41 -2.60
CA LEU A 189 -1.42 -9.21 -3.41
C LEU A 189 -1.63 -10.58 -2.78
N PHE A 190 -2.84 -11.12 -2.90
CA PHE A 190 -3.20 -12.39 -2.29
C PHE A 190 -3.16 -13.52 -3.32
N TYR A 191 -2.45 -14.60 -2.97
CA TYR A 191 -2.58 -15.87 -3.66
C TYR A 191 -3.41 -16.89 -2.85
N GLY A 192 -3.86 -16.59 -1.63
CA GLY A 192 -4.84 -17.42 -0.91
C GLY A 192 -6.24 -16.84 -1.03
N GLY A 193 -7.00 -17.25 -2.04
CA GLY A 193 -8.39 -16.84 -2.26
C GLY A 193 -8.91 -17.20 -3.65
N ARG A 194 -10.23 -17.08 -3.87
CA ARG A 194 -11.04 -17.51 -5.05
C ARG A 194 -10.50 -17.24 -6.48
N ILE A 195 -9.37 -16.58 -6.67
CA ILE A 195 -8.65 -16.58 -7.95
C ILE A 195 -8.09 -17.98 -8.28
N LEU A 196 -8.00 -18.87 -7.29
CA LEU A 196 -7.42 -20.21 -7.41
C LEU A 196 -8.45 -21.34 -7.20
N SER A 197 -9.75 -21.04 -7.21
CA SER A 197 -10.80 -22.05 -6.99
C SER A 197 -11.12 -22.93 -8.21
N HIS A 198 -10.29 -22.90 -9.27
CA HIS A 198 -10.50 -23.74 -10.45
C HIS A 198 -9.49 -24.85 -10.65
N HIS A 199 -8.41 -24.90 -9.86
CA HIS A 199 -7.39 -25.90 -10.08
C HIS A 199 -6.87 -26.47 -8.76
N GLY A 200 -6.54 -27.76 -8.76
CA GLY A 200 -6.19 -28.51 -7.54
C GLY A 200 -4.96 -27.91 -6.85
N PHE A 201 -4.70 -28.34 -5.61
CA PHE A 201 -3.59 -27.83 -4.80
C PHE A 201 -2.20 -27.85 -5.49
N ASP A 202 -1.98 -28.65 -6.54
CA ASP A 202 -0.75 -28.66 -7.34
C ASP A 202 -0.69 -27.57 -8.44
N ASP A 203 -1.83 -27.07 -8.89
CA ASP A 203 -1.92 -26.06 -9.96
C ASP A 203 -1.79 -24.62 -9.42
N VAL A 204 -2.13 -24.41 -8.15
CA VAL A 204 -2.03 -23.11 -7.46
C VAL A 204 -0.62 -22.54 -7.51
N GLU A 205 0.39 -23.39 -7.40
CA GLU A 205 1.79 -22.99 -7.34
C GLU A 205 2.38 -22.68 -8.72
N ASN A 206 1.93 -23.38 -9.77
CA ASN A 206 2.31 -23.03 -11.15
C ASN A 206 1.63 -21.73 -11.61
N ASP A 207 0.40 -21.50 -11.16
CA ASP A 207 -0.31 -20.24 -11.40
C ASP A 207 0.27 -19.09 -10.59
N LEU A 208 0.79 -19.34 -9.39
CA LEU A 208 1.57 -18.36 -8.62
C LEU A 208 2.79 -17.90 -9.43
N VAL A 209 3.62 -18.83 -9.93
CA VAL A 209 4.84 -18.48 -10.66
C VAL A 209 4.53 -17.68 -11.94
N LYS A 210 3.44 -18.01 -12.62
CA LYS A 210 2.94 -17.20 -13.75
C LYS A 210 2.41 -15.85 -13.29
N ALA A 211 1.61 -15.79 -12.23
CA ALA A 211 1.05 -14.55 -11.69
C ALA A 211 2.13 -13.57 -11.24
N VAL A 212 3.18 -14.06 -10.56
CA VAL A 212 4.31 -13.24 -10.13
C VAL A 212 5.22 -12.82 -11.29
N SER A 213 5.29 -13.59 -12.38
CA SER A 213 6.07 -13.23 -13.56
C SER A 213 5.54 -11.98 -14.29
N PHE A 214 4.31 -11.56 -14.02
CA PHE A 214 3.76 -10.29 -14.52
C PHE A 214 4.26 -9.07 -13.73
N SER A 215 4.75 -9.24 -12.50
CA SER A 215 5.36 -8.17 -11.70
C SER A 215 6.86 -8.08 -11.98
N ARG A 216 7.35 -6.88 -12.32
CA ARG A 216 8.75 -6.66 -12.71
C ARG A 216 9.73 -6.84 -11.54
N ASP A 217 9.38 -6.31 -10.37
CA ASP A 217 10.06 -6.54 -9.11
C ASP A 217 9.03 -7.08 -8.10
N PHE A 218 9.34 -8.19 -7.43
CA PHE A 218 8.38 -8.81 -6.54
C PHE A 218 9.01 -9.61 -5.40
N ALA A 219 8.23 -9.79 -4.33
CA ALA A 219 8.48 -10.74 -3.26
C ALA A 219 7.33 -11.72 -3.11
N VAL A 220 7.62 -12.91 -2.61
CA VAL A 220 6.61 -13.89 -2.20
C VAL A 220 6.89 -14.31 -0.77
N LEU A 221 5.91 -14.16 0.12
CA LEU A 221 5.92 -14.68 1.47
C LEU A 221 5.22 -16.03 1.49
N ILE A 222 5.88 -17.06 2.00
CA ILE A 222 5.35 -18.43 2.07
C ILE A 222 5.52 -18.96 3.50
N ASP A 223 4.44 -19.45 4.09
CA ASP A 223 4.52 -20.15 5.37
C ASP A 223 5.34 -21.43 5.24
N SER A 224 6.20 -21.75 6.20
CA SER A 224 7.05 -22.93 6.08
C SER A 224 6.28 -24.23 6.30
N ASP A 225 5.18 -24.19 7.06
CA ASP A 225 4.43 -25.35 7.57
C ASP A 225 5.34 -26.41 8.22
N ARG A 226 6.46 -25.97 8.81
CA ARG A 226 7.36 -26.89 9.50
C ARG A 226 6.84 -27.18 10.90
N ASP A 227 6.60 -28.46 11.14
CA ASP A 227 6.08 -28.94 12.42
C ASP A 227 7.20 -29.41 13.36
N ALA A 228 8.46 -29.44 12.89
CA ALA A 228 9.61 -29.89 13.67
C ALA A 228 10.94 -29.24 13.21
N PRO A 229 11.96 -29.17 14.10
CA PRO A 229 13.29 -28.64 13.78
C PRO A 229 14.00 -29.34 12.62
N LYS A 230 13.79 -30.65 12.47
CA LYS A 230 14.33 -31.48 11.38
C LYS A 230 13.31 -31.70 10.24
N GLY A 231 12.16 -31.03 10.29
CA GLY A 231 11.18 -31.06 9.22
C GLY A 231 11.81 -30.54 7.94
N ARG A 232 11.91 -31.38 6.91
CA ARG A 232 12.36 -30.92 5.59
C ARG A 232 11.27 -30.02 5.02
N LEU A 233 11.68 -28.90 4.46
CA LEU A 233 10.81 -28.11 3.60
C LEU A 233 10.26 -29.03 2.50
N GLY A 234 8.96 -28.97 2.25
CA GLY A 234 8.33 -29.75 1.17
C GLY A 234 9.08 -29.54 -0.15
N LYS A 235 9.23 -30.59 -0.95
CA LYS A 235 9.93 -30.54 -2.25
C LYS A 235 9.36 -29.43 -3.15
N THR A 236 8.05 -29.19 -3.06
CA THR A 236 7.33 -28.20 -3.85
C THR A 236 7.68 -26.76 -3.46
N LYS A 237 7.71 -26.43 -2.17
CA LYS A 237 8.13 -25.10 -1.69
C LYS A 237 9.58 -24.77 -2.06
N ARG A 238 10.47 -25.78 -2.08
CA ARG A 238 11.85 -25.59 -2.56
C ARG A 238 11.90 -25.29 -4.06
N ARG A 239 11.11 -26.02 -4.86
CA ARG A 239 10.97 -25.75 -6.29
C ARG A 239 10.46 -24.32 -6.54
N VAL A 240 9.41 -23.91 -5.83
CA VAL A 240 8.83 -22.55 -5.92
C VAL A 240 9.86 -21.49 -5.51
N GLU A 241 10.62 -21.72 -4.44
CA GLU A 241 11.73 -20.84 -4.02
C GLU A 241 12.78 -20.67 -5.14
N GLU A 242 13.23 -21.78 -5.73
CA GLU A 242 14.19 -21.78 -6.83
C GLU A 242 13.64 -21.04 -8.06
N GLU A 243 12.38 -21.29 -8.44
CA GLU A 243 11.71 -20.62 -9.57
C GLU A 243 11.57 -19.11 -9.34
N ILE A 244 11.18 -18.68 -8.14
CA ILE A 244 11.07 -17.25 -7.78
C ILE A 244 12.44 -16.56 -7.85
N VAL A 245 13.47 -17.19 -7.26
CA VAL A 245 14.83 -16.62 -7.25
C VAL A 245 15.39 -16.54 -8.67
N ASN A 246 15.13 -17.54 -9.52
CA ASN A 246 15.53 -17.53 -10.93
C ASN A 246 14.80 -16.45 -11.75
N ALA A 247 13.56 -16.13 -11.39
CA ALA A 247 12.80 -15.01 -11.96
C ALA A 247 13.25 -13.63 -11.44
N GLY A 248 14.23 -13.58 -10.53
CA GLY A 248 14.74 -12.34 -9.93
C GLY A 248 13.92 -11.82 -8.74
N GLY A 249 12.93 -12.59 -8.28
CA GLY A 249 12.09 -12.22 -7.13
C GLY A 249 12.71 -12.58 -5.78
N PHE A 250 12.22 -11.92 -4.73
CA PHE A 250 12.61 -12.22 -3.34
C PHE A 250 11.65 -13.23 -2.70
N CYS A 251 12.12 -14.45 -2.47
CA CYS A 251 11.35 -15.46 -1.75
C CYS A 251 11.62 -15.39 -0.23
N TRP A 252 10.58 -15.15 0.56
CA TRP A 252 10.62 -15.21 2.02
C TRP A 252 9.81 -16.40 2.49
N ILE A 253 10.50 -17.47 2.88
CA ILE A 253 9.89 -18.59 3.60
C ILE A 253 10.00 -18.33 5.09
N THR A 254 8.90 -18.38 5.83
CA THR A 254 8.90 -18.08 7.26
C THR A 254 9.88 -19.00 8.01
N GLN A 255 10.61 -18.42 8.97
CA GLN A 255 11.54 -19.22 9.78
C GLN A 255 10.78 -20.11 10.75
N GLY A 256 9.65 -19.62 11.27
CA GLY A 256 8.67 -20.39 12.06
C GLY A 256 7.72 -21.21 11.18
N ARG A 257 6.72 -21.86 11.78
CA ARG A 257 5.71 -22.63 11.04
C ARG A 257 4.87 -21.72 10.12
N GLU A 258 4.32 -20.66 10.68
CA GLU A 258 3.40 -19.70 10.08
C GLU A 258 3.87 -18.27 10.41
N ILE A 259 3.34 -17.26 9.72
CA ILE A 259 3.72 -15.85 9.95
C ILE A 259 3.50 -15.40 11.41
N GLU A 260 2.49 -15.94 12.08
CA GLU A 260 2.15 -15.61 13.48
C GLU A 260 3.25 -16.08 14.46
N ASN A 261 4.15 -16.98 14.06
CA ASN A 261 5.30 -17.37 14.89
C ASN A 261 6.32 -16.25 15.10
N TYR A 262 6.25 -15.17 14.32
CA TYR A 262 7.08 -14.00 14.50
C TYR A 262 6.60 -13.06 15.61
N ILE A 263 5.38 -13.22 16.12
CA ILE A 263 4.85 -12.40 17.21
C ILE A 263 5.66 -12.68 18.49
N PRO A 264 6.16 -11.64 19.20
CA PRO A 264 6.88 -11.78 20.46
C PRO A 264 6.07 -12.53 21.52
N GLU A 265 6.76 -13.31 22.36
CA GLU A 265 6.10 -14.12 23.41
C GLU A 265 5.35 -13.26 24.44
N SER A 266 5.89 -12.08 24.75
CA SER A 266 5.25 -11.09 25.62
C SER A 266 3.87 -10.69 25.10
N LEU A 267 3.78 -10.38 23.80
CA LEU A 267 2.54 -9.98 23.13
C LEU A 267 1.59 -11.17 22.95
N LEU A 268 2.10 -12.36 22.63
CA LEU A 268 1.29 -13.57 22.55
C LEU A 268 0.59 -13.91 23.86
N THR A 269 1.28 -13.70 24.99
CA THR A 269 0.69 -13.90 26.32
C THR A 269 -0.52 -12.99 26.52
N GLN A 270 -0.42 -11.71 26.13
CA GLN A 270 -1.52 -10.75 26.19
C GLN A 270 -2.67 -11.15 25.26
N LEU A 271 -2.35 -11.53 24.02
CA LEU A 271 -3.33 -11.97 23.02
C LEU A 271 -4.07 -13.23 23.46
N SER A 272 -3.40 -14.14 24.18
CA SER A 272 -4.01 -15.37 24.70
C SER A 272 -5.09 -15.14 25.75
N CYS A 273 -5.06 -13.99 26.44
CA CYS A 273 -6.13 -13.58 27.35
C CYS A 273 -7.37 -13.08 26.60
N ARG A 274 -7.20 -12.55 25.38
CA ARG A 274 -8.27 -11.95 24.57
C ARG A 274 -8.86 -12.93 23.55
N PHE A 275 -8.04 -13.82 23.00
CA PHE A 275 -8.43 -14.76 21.95
C PHE A 275 -8.19 -16.20 22.39
N ALA A 276 -9.29 -16.94 22.62
CA ALA A 276 -9.27 -18.31 23.10
C ALA A 276 -8.60 -19.33 22.15
N GLY A 277 -8.43 -18.98 20.87
CA GLY A 277 -7.74 -19.79 19.87
C GLY A 277 -6.21 -19.63 19.83
N THR A 278 -5.64 -18.82 20.73
CA THR A 278 -4.19 -18.56 20.78
C THR A 278 -3.46 -19.62 21.59
N SER A 279 -2.36 -20.13 21.05
CA SER A 279 -1.46 -21.02 21.79
C SER A 279 -0.82 -20.31 22.98
N LYS A 280 -0.90 -20.93 24.15
CA LYS A 280 -0.24 -20.48 25.39
C LYS A 280 1.23 -20.88 25.48
N LYS A 281 1.71 -21.71 24.54
CA LYS A 281 3.11 -22.10 24.43
C LYS A 281 3.67 -21.50 23.15
N TRP A 282 4.79 -20.79 23.27
CA TRP A 282 5.52 -20.30 22.12
C TRP A 282 6.66 -21.25 21.79
N THR A 283 6.64 -21.81 20.59
CA THR A 283 7.81 -22.42 19.96
C THR A 283 7.80 -22.12 18.48
N ARG A 284 8.98 -22.18 17.86
CA ARG A 284 9.17 -21.91 16.43
C ARG A 284 8.28 -22.73 15.50
N TYR A 285 7.88 -23.95 15.89
CA TYR A 285 7.17 -24.91 15.01
C TYR A 285 5.72 -25.16 15.44
N GLN A 286 5.29 -24.49 16.49
CA GLN A 286 3.93 -24.65 17.00
C GLN A 286 2.99 -23.73 16.25
N ARG A 287 1.81 -24.25 15.90
CA ARG A 287 0.72 -23.43 15.41
C ARG A 287 0.27 -22.47 16.51
N ILE A 288 0.36 -21.18 16.22
CA ILE A 288 0.04 -20.12 17.19
C ILE A 288 -1.47 -19.88 17.26
N LEU A 289 -2.19 -20.04 16.15
CA LEU A 289 -3.59 -19.66 16.05
C LEU A 289 -4.45 -20.79 15.47
N GLU A 290 -5.55 -21.11 16.17
CA GLU A 290 -6.60 -21.99 15.65
C GLU A 290 -7.63 -21.18 14.84
N SER A 291 -7.50 -21.21 13.51
CA SER A 291 -8.36 -20.44 12.58
C SER A 291 -9.87 -20.72 12.67
N LYS A 292 -10.28 -21.86 13.24
CA LYS A 292 -11.71 -22.17 13.49
C LYS A 292 -12.31 -21.42 14.68
N LYS A 293 -11.47 -20.90 15.59
CA LYS A 293 -11.89 -20.27 16.85
C LYS A 293 -11.59 -18.78 16.89
N THR A 294 -10.85 -18.25 15.94
CA THR A 294 -10.39 -16.87 15.96
C THR A 294 -10.25 -16.34 14.55
N ASP A 295 -10.81 -15.14 14.34
CA ASP A 295 -10.63 -14.39 13.10
C ASP A 295 -9.16 -13.95 12.99
N LYS A 296 -8.45 -14.45 11.96
CA LYS A 296 -7.04 -14.13 11.72
C LYS A 296 -6.81 -12.63 11.46
N VAL A 297 -7.77 -11.96 10.82
CA VAL A 297 -7.66 -10.53 10.47
C VAL A 297 -7.81 -9.69 11.73
N GLU A 298 -8.83 -9.98 12.55
CA GLU A 298 -9.00 -9.29 13.84
C GLU A 298 -7.79 -9.52 14.75
N TYR A 299 -7.30 -10.76 14.81
CA TYR A 299 -6.12 -11.12 15.59
C TYR A 299 -4.88 -10.32 15.16
N ALA A 300 -4.63 -10.24 13.85
CA ALA A 300 -3.49 -9.50 13.31
C ALA A 300 -3.57 -7.99 13.60
N ARG A 301 -4.77 -7.38 13.53
CA ARG A 301 -4.97 -5.96 13.89
C ARG A 301 -4.60 -5.71 15.35
N VAL A 302 -5.16 -6.50 16.27
CA VAL A 302 -4.90 -6.35 17.70
C VAL A 302 -3.44 -6.63 18.03
N ALA A 303 -2.81 -7.60 17.37
CA ALA A 303 -1.38 -7.86 17.53
C ALA A 303 -0.53 -6.66 17.07
N CYS A 304 -0.87 -6.01 15.97
CA CYS A 304 -0.13 -4.86 15.45
C CYS A 304 -0.40 -3.54 16.21
N GLU A 305 -1.48 -3.47 17.00
CA GLU A 305 -1.72 -2.38 17.97
C GLU A 305 -0.90 -2.54 19.25
N GLY A 306 -0.47 -3.76 19.56
CA GLY A 306 0.35 -4.07 20.72
C GLY A 306 1.80 -3.59 20.60
N GLU A 307 2.54 -3.66 21.71
CA GLU A 307 3.94 -3.27 21.76
C GLU A 307 4.86 -4.39 21.29
N TRP A 308 5.54 -4.19 20.15
CA TRP A 308 6.52 -5.13 19.59
C TRP A 308 7.90 -4.87 20.20
N THR A 309 8.14 -5.43 21.38
CA THR A 309 9.37 -5.18 22.16
C THR A 309 10.64 -5.80 21.56
N GLU A 310 10.49 -6.80 20.67
CA GLU A 310 11.61 -7.52 20.07
C GLU A 310 11.30 -8.03 18.66
N TRP A 311 12.37 -8.35 17.92
CA TRP A 311 12.28 -8.97 16.61
C TRP A 311 12.55 -10.47 16.74
N THR A 312 11.49 -11.27 16.69
CA THR A 312 11.56 -12.72 16.83
C THR A 312 12.16 -13.40 15.60
N LEU A 313 12.91 -14.50 15.78
CA LEU A 313 13.47 -15.32 14.69
C LEU A 313 14.34 -14.48 13.70
N ASP A 314 14.20 -14.67 12.39
CA ASP A 314 14.89 -13.90 11.36
C ASP A 314 14.09 -12.67 10.86
N LEU A 315 13.01 -12.29 11.55
CA LEU A 315 12.06 -11.27 11.10
C LEU A 315 12.76 -9.98 10.68
N LYS A 316 13.60 -9.42 11.57
CA LYS A 316 14.30 -8.16 11.32
C LYS A 316 15.12 -8.23 10.04
N THR A 317 15.82 -9.33 9.83
CA THR A 317 16.68 -9.52 8.66
C THR A 317 15.85 -9.58 7.38
N GLN A 318 14.73 -10.31 7.39
CA GLN A 318 13.87 -10.45 6.21
C GLN A 318 13.15 -9.15 5.88
N VAL A 319 12.61 -8.44 6.87
CA VAL A 319 11.95 -7.15 6.65
C VAL A 319 12.95 -6.10 6.14
N ASN A 320 14.19 -6.08 6.66
CA ASN A 320 15.24 -5.20 6.12
C ASN A 320 15.59 -5.52 4.66
N LYS A 321 15.64 -6.80 4.27
CA LYS A 321 15.82 -7.18 2.87
C LYS A 321 14.66 -6.70 2.02
N LEU A 322 13.43 -6.96 2.46
CA LEU A 322 12.21 -6.54 1.77
C LEU A 322 12.17 -5.03 1.54
N VAL A 323 12.44 -4.24 2.58
CA VAL A 323 12.52 -2.77 2.51
C VAL A 323 13.59 -2.31 1.51
N ARG A 324 14.75 -2.97 1.47
CA ARG A 324 15.80 -2.68 0.48
C ARG A 324 15.34 -2.94 -0.95
N PHE A 325 14.65 -4.06 -1.19
CA PHE A 325 14.11 -4.38 -2.51
C PHE A 325 13.02 -3.39 -2.94
N ILE A 326 12.09 -3.04 -2.04
CA ILE A 326 11.07 -2.00 -2.29
C ILE A 326 11.73 -0.67 -2.67
N ARG A 327 12.77 -0.25 -1.94
CA ARG A 327 13.50 0.98 -2.25
C ARG A 327 14.30 0.91 -3.55
N ALA A 328 14.86 -0.25 -3.89
CA ALA A 328 15.59 -0.43 -5.14
C ALA A 328 14.67 -0.36 -6.37
N ALA A 329 13.40 -0.76 -6.18
CA ALA A 329 12.37 -0.64 -7.20
C ALA A 329 11.80 0.78 -7.33
N ARG A 330 12.09 1.72 -6.41
CA ARG A 330 11.58 3.11 -6.46
C ARG A 330 12.26 3.94 -7.54
#